data_AF-A0AA38C6P4-F1
#
_entry.id   AF-A0AA38C6P4-F1
#
_cell.length_a   1.000
_cell.length_b   1.000
_cell.length_c   1.000
_cell.angle_alpha   90.00
_cell.angle_beta   90.00
_cell.angle_gamma   90.00
#
_symmetry.space_group_name_H-M   'P 1'
#
loop_
_entity.id
_entity.type
_entity.pdbx_description
1 polymer ?
#
loop_
_entity_poly.entity_id
_entity_poly.type
_entity_poly.pdbx_seq_one_letter_code
_entity_poly.pdbx_strand_id
1 'polypeptide(L)' 'MNRTIMERARSMRLHAGLPLSFWVEAVSTTMYLINRGPSSALDGGIPEEAWY' A
#
# COMPACT_ATOMS: atom_id res chain seq x y z
N MET A 1 -5.33 8.21 6.15
CA MET A 1 -4.45 7.35 5.32
C MET A 1 -3.59 6.40 6.16
N ASN A 2 -2.94 6.87 7.23
CA ASN A 2 -2.01 6.05 8.04
C ASN A 2 -2.62 4.72 8.54
N ARG A 3 -3.87 4.74 9.05
CA ARG A 3 -4.57 3.51 9.46
C ARG A 3 -4.72 2.51 8.30
N THR A 4 -5.12 2.98 7.11
CA THR A 4 -5.27 2.14 5.91
C THR A 4 -3.95 1.48 5.50
N ILE A 5 -2.85 2.23 5.56
CA ILE A 5 -1.51 1.71 5.24
C ILE A 5 -1.12 0.60 6.24
N MET A 6 -1.30 0.84 7.53
CA MET A 6 -0.94 -0.13 8.58
C MET A 6 -1.75 -1.43 8.48
N GLU A 7 -3.06 -1.34 8.25
CA GLU A 7 -3.92 -2.53 8.11
C GLU A 7 -3.60 -3.31 6.83
N ARG A 8 -3.40 -2.64 5.70
CA ARG A 8 -3.01 -3.30 4.43
C ARG A 8 -1.64 -3.96 4.51
N ALA A 9 -0.65 -3.28 5.10
CA ALA A 9 0.69 -3.84 5.30
C ALA A 9 0.65 -5.07 6.22
N ARG A 10 -0.11 -5.01 7.31
CA ARG A 10 -0.31 -6.15 8.20
C ARG A 10 -0.99 -7.31 7.48
N SER A 11 -2.09 -7.05 6.78
CA SER A 11 -2.86 -8.06 6.04
C SER A 11 -2.00 -8.74 4.97
N MET A 12 -1.27 -7.96 4.16
CA MET A 12 -0.35 -8.45 3.13
C MET A 12 0.76 -9.32 3.72
N ARG A 13 1.42 -8.86 4.80
CA ARG A 13 2.49 -9.62 5.46
C ARG A 13 1.98 -10.95 6.01
N LEU A 14 0.83 -10.93 6.67
CA LEU A 14 0.21 -12.15 7.24
C LEU A 14 -0.24 -13.11 6.14
N HIS A 15 -0.83 -12.60 5.06
CA HIS A 15 -1.25 -13.41 3.92
C HIS A 15 -0.06 -14.11 3.25
N ALA A 16 1.07 -13.42 3.11
CA ALA A 16 2.30 -14.00 2.57
C ALA A 16 3.06 -14.90 3.57
N GLY A 17 2.59 -15.04 4.81
CA GLY A 17 3.27 -15.83 5.85
C GLY A 17 4.64 -15.30 6.27
N LEU A 18 4.92 -14.01 6.04
CA LEU A 18 6.25 -13.43 6.28
C LEU A 18 6.45 -13.05 7.76
N PRO A 19 7.67 -13.20 8.30
CA PRO A 19 7.98 -12.80 9.69
C PRO A 19 7.89 -11.29 9.89
N LEU A 20 7.83 -10.84 11.16
CA LEU A 20 7.72 -9.41 11.49
C LEU A 20 8.93 -8.58 11.01
N SER A 21 10.08 -9.21 10.76
CA SER A 21 11.25 -8.54 10.18
C SER A 21 10.97 -7.89 8.82
N PHE A 22 9.97 -8.38 8.07
CA PHE A 22 9.54 -7.81 6.78
C PHE A 22 8.54 -6.65 6.93
N TRP A 23 8.37 -6.10 8.14
CA TRP A 23 7.40 -5.04 8.39
C TRP A 23 7.66 -3.78 7.55
N VAL A 24 8.93 -3.37 7.42
CA VAL A 24 9.32 -2.17 6.68
C VAL A 24 9.03 -2.35 5.19
N GLU A 25 9.34 -3.52 4.63
CA GLU A 25 9.09 -3.89 3.25
C GLU A 25 7.59 -3.99 2.96
N ALA A 26 6.82 -4.56 3.89
CA ALA A 26 5.36 -4.65 3.76
C ALA A 26 4.70 -3.26 3.74
N VAL A 27 5.15 -2.34 4.60
CA VAL A 27 4.68 -0.94 4.60
C VAL A 27 5.09 -0.22 3.31
N SER A 28 6.35 -0.36 2.89
CA SER A 28 6.86 0.27 1.67
C SER A 28 6.13 -0.23 0.43
N THR A 29 5.89 -1.54 0.33
CA THR A 29 5.13 -2.16 -0.76
C THR A 29 3.68 -1.68 -0.75
N THR A 30 3.07 -1.57 0.43
CA THR A 30 1.70 -1.04 0.55
C THR A 30 1.59 0.40 0.04
N MET A 31 2.56 1.27 0.38
CA MET A 31 2.60 2.64 -0.13
C MET A 31 2.80 2.68 -1.64
N TYR A 32 3.72 1.87 -2.18
CA TYR A 32 3.95 1.73 -3.62
C TYR A 32 2.65 1.38 -4.36
N LEU A 33 1.92 0.37 -3.87
CA LEU A 33 0.65 -0.05 -4.46
C LEU A 33 -0.45 1.01 -4.35
N ILE A 34 -0.52 1.75 -3.23
CA ILE A 34 -1.50 2.82 -3.06
C ILE A 34 -1.24 3.96 -4.06
N ASN A 35 0.02 4.31 -4.27
CA ASN A 35 0.37 5.44 -5.13
C ASN A 35 0.29 5.10 -6.63
N ARG A 36 0.48 3.82 -6.99
CA ARG A 36 0.54 3.38 -8.40
C ARG A 36 -0.65 2.54 -8.85
N GLY A 37 -1.57 2.22 -7.94
CA GLY A 37 -2.81 1.55 -8.27
C GLY A 37 -3.93 2.54 -8.62
N PRO A 38 -4.98 2.08 -9.32
CA PRO A 38 -6.20 2.86 -9.52
C PRO A 38 -6.77 3.34 -8.18
N SER A 39 -7.08 4.64 -8.11
CA SER A 39 -7.65 5.26 -6.91
C SER A 39 -9.10 5.66 -7.16
N SER A 40 -10.01 5.21 -6.29
CA SER A 40 -11.41 5.66 -6.34
C SER A 40 -11.57 7.15 -6.08
N ALA A 41 -10.62 7.77 -5.36
CA ALA A 41 -10.61 9.22 -5.15
C ALA A 41 -10.23 10.01 -6.42
N LEU A 42 -9.70 9.34 -7.44
CA LEU A 42 -9.32 9.90 -8.73
C LEU A 42 -10.13 9.27 -9.88
N ASP A 43 -11.30 8.71 -9.58
CA ASP A 43 -12.18 8.05 -10.55
C ASP A 43 -11.46 6.96 -11.38
N GLY A 44 -10.60 6.18 -10.71
CA GLY A 44 -9.77 5.15 -11.33
C GLY A 44 -8.40 5.62 -11.81
N GLY A 45 -8.12 6.92 -11.75
CA GLY A 45 -6.80 7.48 -12.04
C GLY A 45 -5.71 7.02 -11.08
N ILE A 46 -4.46 7.14 -11.51
CA ILE A 46 -3.27 6.73 -10.74
C ILE A 46 -2.74 7.93 -9.94
N PRO A 47 -2.64 7.83 -8.60
CA PRO A 47 -2.19 8.95 -7.77
C PRO A 47 -0.80 9.50 -8.10
N GLU A 48 0.14 8.64 -8.46
CA GLU A 48 1.48 9.07 -8.88
C GLU A 48 1.42 9.91 -10.15
N GLU A 49 0.61 9.53 -11.14
CA GLU A 49 0.44 10.29 -12.40
C GLU A 49 -0.26 11.64 -12.17
N ALA A 50 -1.15 11.74 -11.19
CA ALA A 50 -1.81 13.01 -10.86
C ALA A 50 -0.89 14.03 -10.16
N TRP A 51 0.25 13.57 -9.64
CA TRP A 51 1.24 14.41 -8.97
C TRP A 51 2.35 14.94 -9.89
N TYR A 52 2.48 14.40 -11.10
CA TYR A 52 3.47 14.80 -12.12
C TYR A 52 2.79 15.36 -13.36
#